data_AF-A0A143ZC09-F1
#
_entry.id   AF-A0A143ZC09-F1
#
_cell.length_a   1.000
_cell.length_b   1.000
_cell.length_c   1.000
_cell.angle_alpha   90.00
_cell.angle_beta   90.00
_cell.angle_gamma   90.00
#
_symmetry.space_group_name_H-M   'P 1'
#
loop_
_entity.id
_entity.type
_entity.pdbx_description
1 polymer ?
#
loop_
_entity_poly.entity_id
_entity_poly.type
_entity_poly.pdbx_seq_one_letter_code
_entity_poly.pdbx_strand_id
1 'polypeptide(L)'
;MNRITQLSIFENNQLGDLEKLNDVLNALPDEKLIALLEEERGKGRNDYPVFTMWRAFLASFVFQHPTVAALIRELKRNSQLREVCGFQTR
;
A
#
# COMPACT_ATOMS: atom_id res chain seq x y z
N MET A 1 -8.76 4.01 43.25
CA MET A 1 -7.69 4.76 42.56
C MET A 1 -7.51 4.14 41.19
N ASN A 2 -8.27 4.59 40.19
CA ASN A 2 -8.15 4.06 38.83
C ASN A 2 -6.84 4.56 38.23
N ARG A 3 -5.90 3.65 37.97
CA ARG A 3 -4.78 3.95 37.07
C ARG A 3 -5.39 4.06 35.68
N ILE A 4 -5.63 5.29 35.23
CA ILE A 4 -5.80 5.54 33.81
C ILE A 4 -4.45 5.18 33.19
N THR A 5 -4.34 3.98 32.64
CA THR A 5 -3.22 3.63 31.76
C THR A 5 -3.28 4.63 30.62
N GLN A 6 -2.25 5.46 30.51
CA GLN A 6 -2.04 6.30 29.33
C GLN A 6 -2.01 5.35 28.12
N LEU A 7 -3.11 5.32 27.36
CA LEU A 7 -3.07 4.80 25.99
C LEU A 7 -1.93 5.55 25.33
N SER A 8 -0.94 4.81 24.85
CA SER A 8 0.21 5.42 24.20
C SER A 8 -0.34 6.25 23.03
N ILE A 9 0.01 7.54 22.95
CA ILE A 9 -0.33 8.43 21.82
C ILE A 9 0.12 7.83 20.46
N PHE A 10 0.95 6.79 20.50
CA PHE A 10 1.47 6.04 19.36
C PHE A 10 0.84 4.65 19.20
N GLU A 11 -0.33 4.37 19.77
CA GLU A 11 -1.08 3.14 19.50
C GLU A 11 -1.55 3.10 18.03
N ASN A 12 -0.63 2.69 17.17
CA ASN A 12 -0.83 1.81 16.03
C ASN A 12 -1.84 2.20 14.93
N ASN A 13 -2.08 3.50 14.69
CA ASN A 13 -2.87 3.92 13.51
C ASN A 13 -2.36 3.30 12.20
N GLN A 14 -1.04 3.14 12.04
CA GLN A 14 -0.43 2.55 10.85
C GLN A 14 -0.75 1.06 10.69
N LEU A 15 -0.87 0.30 11.79
CA LEU A 15 -1.27 -1.11 11.72
C LEU A 15 -2.73 -1.23 11.26
N GLY A 16 -3.60 -0.36 11.79
CA GLY A 16 -4.99 -0.28 11.33
C GLY A 16 -5.11 0.12 9.85
N ASP A 17 -4.26 1.02 9.35
CA ASP A 17 -4.29 1.39 7.94
C ASP A 17 -3.72 0.30 7.01
N LEU A 18 -2.76 -0.52 7.49
CA LEU A 18 -2.29 -1.71 6.76
C LEU A 18 -3.37 -2.79 6.68
N GLU A 19 -4.12 -3.02 7.76
CA GLU A 19 -5.27 -3.94 7.77
C GLU A 19 -6.35 -3.47 6.80
N LYS A 20 -6.72 -2.17 6.84
CA LYS A 20 -7.65 -1.58 5.87
C LYS A 20 -7.17 -1.74 4.43
N LEU A 21 -5.88 -1.53 4.17
CA LEU A 21 -5.34 -1.74 2.84
C LEU A 21 -5.51 -3.21 2.42
N ASN A 22 -5.17 -4.16 3.28
CA ASN A 22 -5.31 -5.57 2.98
C ASN A 22 -6.79 -5.94 2.68
N ASP A 23 -7.74 -5.41 3.43
CA ASP A 23 -9.18 -5.60 3.18
C ASP A 23 -9.58 -5.06 1.82
N VAL A 24 -9.14 -3.84 1.46
CA VAL A 24 -9.38 -3.24 0.14
C VAL A 24 -8.80 -4.11 -0.98
N LEU A 25 -7.56 -4.57 -0.82
CA LEU A 25 -6.87 -5.39 -1.83
C LEU A 25 -7.53 -6.76 -2.03
N ASN A 26 -8.15 -7.34 -1.00
CA ASN A 26 -8.84 -8.62 -1.09
C ASN A 26 -10.29 -8.50 -1.57
N ALA A 27 -10.90 -7.32 -1.41
CA ALA A 27 -12.29 -7.08 -1.81
C ALA A 27 -12.45 -6.58 -3.25
N LEU A 28 -11.41 -5.97 -3.83
CA LEU A 28 -11.46 -5.41 -5.17
C LEU A 28 -11.31 -6.50 -6.25
N PRO A 29 -12.26 -6.63 -7.19
CA PRO A 29 -12.18 -7.56 -8.32
C PRO A 29 -11.36 -6.93 -9.47
N ASP A 30 -10.09 -6.62 -9.21
CA ASP A 30 -9.22 -5.86 -10.11
C ASP A 30 -8.42 -6.73 -11.10
N GLU A 31 -8.62 -8.05 -11.11
CA GLU A 31 -7.81 -8.97 -11.92
C GLU A 31 -7.93 -8.67 -13.41
N LYS A 32 -9.15 -8.37 -13.89
CA LYS A 32 -9.39 -8.00 -15.29
C LYS A 32 -8.70 -6.68 -15.66
N LEU A 33 -8.72 -5.71 -14.75
CA LEU A 33 -8.06 -4.42 -14.96
C LEU A 33 -6.54 -4.61 -15.03
N ILE A 34 -5.97 -5.37 -14.10
CA ILE A 34 -4.53 -5.63 -14.05
C ILE A 34 -4.07 -6.38 -15.31
N ALA A 35 -4.83 -7.38 -15.77
CA ALA A 35 -4.52 -8.09 -17.01
C ALA A 35 -4.45 -7.15 -18.22
N LEU A 36 -5.45 -6.27 -18.39
CA LEU A 36 -5.47 -5.27 -19.46
C LEU A 36 -4.30 -4.28 -19.34
N LEU A 37 -3.96 -3.84 -18.12
CA LEU A 37 -2.84 -2.93 -17.90
C LEU A 37 -1.48 -3.57 -18.21
N GLU A 38 -1.30 -4.86 -17.95
CA GLU A 38 -0.09 -5.60 -18.35
C GLU A 38 -0.01 -5.76 -19.88
N GLU A 39 -1.14 -6.01 -20.56
CA GLU A 39 -1.20 -6.06 -22.03
C GLU A 39 -0.84 -4.72 -22.67
N GLU A 40 -1.36 -3.61 -22.14
CA GLU A 40 -1.15 -2.25 -22.66
C GLU A 40 0.22 -1.64 -22.31
N ARG A 41 0.95 -2.24 -21.36
CA ARG A 41 2.17 -1.68 -20.75
C ARG A 41 3.26 -1.24 -21.74
N GLY A 42 3.30 -1.85 -22.93
CA GLY A 42 4.25 -1.52 -23.98
C GLY A 42 5.71 -1.71 -23.55
N LYS A 43 6.61 -0.84 -24.04
CA LYS A 43 8.08 -0.96 -23.88
C LYS A 43 8.70 0.02 -22.87
N GLY A 44 7.88 0.58 -21.98
CA GLY A 44 8.32 1.53 -20.97
C GLY A 44 9.09 0.90 -19.81
N ARG A 45 9.27 1.67 -18.73
CA ARG A 45 9.94 1.22 -17.51
C ARG A 45 9.20 0.02 -16.89
N ASN A 46 9.94 -1.06 -16.63
CA ASN A 46 9.40 -2.34 -16.13
C ASN A 46 10.20 -2.90 -14.95
N ASP A 47 10.43 -2.05 -13.92
CA ASP A 47 11.20 -2.48 -12.74
C ASP A 47 10.35 -3.28 -11.73
N TYR A 48 9.03 -3.10 -11.77
CA TYR A 48 8.07 -3.72 -10.85
C TYR A 48 6.85 -4.23 -11.64
N PRO A 49 6.21 -5.35 -11.26
CA PRO A 49 4.96 -5.81 -11.87
C PRO A 49 3.85 -4.75 -11.82
N VAL A 50 2.91 -4.73 -12.78
CA VAL A 50 1.79 -3.78 -12.78
C VAL A 50 0.93 -3.96 -11.55
N PHE A 51 0.68 -5.22 -11.16
CA PHE A 51 -0.03 -5.54 -9.92
C PHE A 51 0.58 -4.84 -8.69
N THR A 52 1.92 -4.86 -8.54
CA THR A 52 2.60 -4.20 -7.42
C THR A 52 2.41 -2.69 -7.47
N MET A 53 2.51 -2.10 -8.66
CA MET A 53 2.30 -0.67 -8.87
C MET A 53 0.85 -0.25 -8.61
N TRP A 54 -0.11 -1.10 -9.00
CA TRP A 54 -1.54 -0.91 -8.77
C TRP A 54 -1.86 -0.92 -7.27
N ARG A 55 -1.33 -1.90 -6.52
CA ARG A 55 -1.48 -1.96 -5.06
C ARG A 55 -0.88 -0.74 -4.35
N ALA A 56 0.29 -0.30 -4.79
CA ALA A 56 0.93 0.92 -4.27
C ALA A 56 0.07 2.17 -4.55
N PHE A 57 -0.56 2.23 -5.72
CA PHE A 57 -1.50 3.31 -6.05
C PHE A 57 -2.73 3.28 -5.14
N LEU A 58 -3.33 2.11 -4.90
CA LEU A 58 -4.43 1.96 -3.94
C LEU A 58 -4.04 2.39 -2.51
N ALA A 59 -2.84 2.05 -2.07
CA ALA A 59 -2.30 2.49 -0.79
C ALA A 59 -2.27 4.02 -0.66
N SER A 60 -2.08 4.77 -1.76
CA SER A 60 -2.11 6.23 -1.69
C SER A 60 -3.44 6.79 -1.20
N PHE A 61 -4.56 6.13 -1.51
CA PHE A 61 -5.89 6.54 -1.06
C PHE A 61 -6.13 6.13 0.39
N VAL A 62 -5.79 4.88 0.74
CA VAL A 62 -5.99 4.36 2.11
C VAL A 62 -5.18 5.18 3.12
N PHE A 63 -3.92 5.50 2.80
CA PHE A 63 -3.03 6.29 3.64
C PHE A 63 -3.14 7.80 3.40
N GLN A 64 -4.08 8.22 2.54
CA GLN A 64 -4.37 9.63 2.23
C GLN A 64 -3.13 10.45 1.85
N HIS A 65 -2.23 9.85 1.07
CA HIS A 65 -1.02 10.51 0.63
C HIS A 65 -1.35 11.61 -0.39
N PRO A 66 -0.99 12.88 -0.12
CA PRO A 66 -1.41 14.00 -0.96
C PRO A 66 -0.67 14.05 -2.30
N THR A 67 0.44 13.31 -2.44
CA THR A 67 1.27 13.30 -3.64
C THR A 67 1.92 11.93 -3.84
N VAL A 68 2.28 11.62 -5.10
CA VAL A 68 3.08 10.43 -5.44
C VAL A 68 4.42 10.44 -4.71
N ALA A 69 5.05 11.61 -4.54
CA ALA A 69 6.31 11.73 -3.79
C ALA A 69 6.15 11.37 -2.30
N ALA A 70 4.99 11.67 -1.69
CA ALA A 70 4.69 11.25 -0.32
C ALA A 70 4.53 9.72 -0.23
N LEU A 71 3.80 9.10 -1.15
CA LEU A 71 3.69 7.64 -1.26
C LEU A 71 5.08 6.99 -1.41
N ILE A 72 5.93 7.51 -2.31
CA ILE A 72 7.27 6.96 -2.52
C ILE A 72 8.12 7.05 -1.24
N ARG A 73 8.02 8.13 -0.46
CA ARG A 73 8.71 8.24 0.83
C ARG A 73 8.17 7.23 1.86
N GLU A 74 6.86 7.01 1.91
CA GLU A 74 6.25 5.98 2.75
C GLU A 74 6.77 4.59 2.36
N LEU A 75 6.67 4.23 1.10
CA LEU A 75 7.14 2.94 0.57
C LEU A 75 8.63 2.73 0.84
N LYS A 76 9.45 3.78 0.82
CA LYS A 76 10.88 3.66 1.16
C LYS A 76 11.10 3.34 2.65
N ARG A 77 10.33 3.95 3.55
CA ARG A 77 10.54 3.77 5.01
C ARG A 77 9.78 2.59 5.61
N ASN A 78 8.68 2.15 4.98
CA ASN A 78 7.77 1.16 5.52
C ASN A 78 7.91 -0.18 4.78
N SER A 79 8.60 -1.13 5.40
CA SER A 79 8.82 -2.47 4.81
C SER A 79 7.54 -3.30 4.77
N GLN A 80 6.64 -3.16 5.74
CA GLN A 80 5.38 -3.90 5.78
C GLN A 80 4.44 -3.44 4.67
N LEU A 81 4.37 -2.13 4.41
CA LEU A 81 3.60 -1.61 3.28
C LEU A 81 4.12 -2.16 1.95
N ARG A 82 5.46 -2.25 1.80
CA ARG A 82 6.07 -2.85 0.62
C ARG A 82 5.67 -4.32 0.46
N GLU A 83 5.70 -5.08 1.54
CA GLU A 83 5.30 -6.49 1.55
C GLU A 83 3.83 -6.66 1.14
N VAL A 84 2.90 -5.90 1.74
CA VAL A 84 1.47 -5.91 1.39
C VAL A 84 1.24 -5.55 -0.09
N CYS A 85 1.97 -4.55 -0.59
CA CYS A 85 1.90 -4.16 -2.00
C CYS A 85 2.58 -5.17 -2.94
N GLY A 86 3.33 -6.15 -2.43
CA GLY A 86 4.02 -7.15 -3.23
C GLY A 86 5.34 -6.66 -3.84
N PHE A 87 6.01 -5.68 -3.23
CA PHE A 87 7.40 -5.34 -3.60
C PHE A 87 8.34 -6.40 -3.07
N GLN A 88 8.91 -7.20 -3.98
CA GLN A 88 9.93 -8.18 -3.62
C GLN A 88 11.24 -7.47 -3.24
N THR A 89 11.73 -7.72 -2.03
CA THR A 89 13.12 -7.42 -1.68
C THR A 89 14.00 -8.45 -2.37
N ARG A 90 14.89 -8.00 -3.27
CA ARG A 90 16.01 -8.82 -3.72
C ARG A 90 17.04 -8.97 -2.61
#